data_AF-A0A4Y4XP48-F1
#
_entry.id   AF-A0A4Y4XP48-F1
#
_cell.length_a   1.000
_cell.length_b   1.000
_cell.length_c   1.000
_cell.angle_alpha   90.00
_cell.angle_beta   90.00
_cell.angle_gamma   90.00
#
_symmetry.space_group_name_H-M   'P 1'
#
loop_
_entity.id
_entity.type
_entity.pdbx_description
1 polymer ?
#
loop_
_entity_poly.entity_id
_entity_poly.type
_entity_poly.pdbx_seq_one_letter_code
_entity_poly.pdbx_strand_id
1 'polypeptide(L)'
;MHTLIERLEKVTNSKELEEARLNALGKKGVFADKFNQLKHLNGEEKNAFAKEIHHYKQAFEKAFEWKKKAIIELELEERLKKEKIDVSLFNAIKTNSSHPLNHTKNKIIEFFTPLGYKLEIGSLVEDDFHNFSALNLPPYHPARDMQDTFYFKDHKLLRTHTSPVQIHTMQEQTPPIKMICLGETFRRDYDLTHTPMFHQIEGLVVDQKGNIRFTHLKGVIED
;
A
#
# COMPACT_ATOMS: atom_id res chain seq x y z
N MET A 1 11.92 -56.83 28.28
CA MET A 1 10.78 -55.97 27.91
C MET A 1 10.97 -54.55 28.45
N HIS A 2 11.40 -54.36 29.71
CA HIS A 2 11.83 -53.04 30.24
C HIS A 2 12.88 -52.33 29.37
N THR A 3 13.84 -53.08 28.83
CA THR A 3 14.87 -52.58 27.91
C THR A 3 14.33 -51.93 26.62
N LEU A 4 13.09 -52.26 26.19
CA LEU A 4 12.47 -51.64 25.01
C LEU A 4 11.94 -50.23 25.31
N ILE A 5 11.42 -50.03 26.53
CA ILE A 5 10.92 -48.73 26.98
C ILE A 5 12.11 -47.79 27.25
N GLU A 6 13.17 -48.27 27.89
CA GLU A 6 14.43 -47.52 28.07
C GLU A 6 15.07 -47.12 26.74
N ARG A 7 15.01 -47.99 25.72
CA ARG A 7 15.52 -47.69 24.39
C ARG A 7 14.66 -46.63 23.69
N LEU A 8 13.34 -46.67 23.90
CA LEU A 8 12.41 -45.67 23.37
C LEU A 8 12.65 -44.28 23.99
N GLU A 9 13.04 -44.20 25.27
CA GLU A 9 13.40 -42.94 25.91
C GLU A 9 14.61 -42.26 25.26
N LYS A 10 15.57 -43.04 24.76
CA LYS A 10 16.80 -42.56 24.10
C LYS A 10 16.63 -42.16 22.64
N VAL A 11 15.48 -42.42 22.03
CA VAL A 11 15.18 -42.03 20.64
C VAL A 11 15.12 -40.51 20.53
N THR A 12 15.73 -39.95 19.49
CA THR A 12 15.86 -38.50 19.28
C THR A 12 15.26 -37.98 17.97
N ASN A 13 14.93 -38.86 17.02
CA ASN A 13 14.37 -38.47 15.73
C ASN A 13 13.34 -39.48 15.20
N SER A 14 12.55 -39.06 14.21
CA SER A 14 11.48 -39.89 13.61
C SER A 14 11.98 -41.20 12.97
N LYS A 15 13.24 -41.25 12.50
CA LYS A 15 13.82 -42.47 11.92
C LYS A 15 14.10 -43.52 13.00
N GLU A 16 14.77 -43.10 14.09
CA GLU A 16 15.03 -43.95 15.26
C GLU A 16 13.73 -44.42 15.93
N LEU A 17 12.69 -43.58 15.90
CA LEU A 17 11.36 -43.94 16.44
C LEU A 17 10.71 -45.07 15.64
N GLU A 18 10.75 -45.00 14.30
CA GLU A 18 10.24 -46.08 13.44
C GLU A 18 11.09 -47.36 13.57
N GLU A 19 12.41 -47.25 13.71
CA GLU A 19 13.26 -48.41 14.00
C GLU A 19 12.92 -49.05 15.35
N ALA A 20 12.68 -48.25 16.40
CA ALA A 20 12.23 -48.75 17.70
C ALA A 20 10.86 -49.44 17.61
N ARG A 21 9.94 -48.91 16.80
CA ARG A 21 8.63 -49.52 16.54
C ARG A 21 8.77 -50.87 15.84
N LEU A 22 9.57 -50.96 14.78
CA LEU A 22 9.77 -52.18 14.01
C LEU A 22 10.46 -53.27 14.85
N ASN A 23 11.45 -52.90 15.67
CA ASN A 23 12.14 -53.82 16.56
C ASN A 23 11.23 -54.39 17.66
N ALA A 24 10.27 -53.61 18.16
CA ALA A 24 9.35 -54.06 19.19
C ALA A 24 8.12 -54.79 18.62
N LEU A 25 7.38 -54.14 17.74
CA LEU A 25 6.04 -54.53 17.25
C LEU A 25 6.04 -55.15 15.84
N GLY A 26 7.19 -55.18 15.15
CA GLY A 26 7.28 -55.75 13.80
C GLY A 26 7.04 -57.27 13.76
N LYS A 27 6.89 -57.81 12.55
CA LYS A 27 6.65 -59.25 12.32
C LYS A 27 7.77 -60.17 12.84
N LYS A 28 9.00 -59.65 12.95
CA LYS A 28 10.18 -60.29 13.57
C LYS A 28 10.61 -59.55 14.86
N GLY A 29 9.69 -58.84 15.49
CA GLY A 29 9.96 -58.02 16.65
C GLY A 29 9.94 -58.81 17.95
N VAL A 30 10.46 -58.21 19.01
CA VAL A 30 10.59 -58.85 20.34
C VAL A 30 9.23 -59.34 20.87
N PHE A 31 8.14 -58.60 20.63
CA PHE A 31 6.81 -59.05 21.05
C PHE A 31 6.32 -60.25 20.21
N ALA A 32 6.55 -60.27 18.89
CA ALA A 32 6.16 -61.39 18.03
C ALA A 32 6.91 -62.69 18.40
N ASP A 33 8.20 -62.59 18.71
CA ASP A 33 9.00 -63.73 19.19
C ASP A 33 8.50 -64.25 20.55
N LYS A 34 8.13 -63.34 21.46
CA LYS A 34 7.55 -63.70 22.76
C LYS A 34 6.16 -64.34 22.64
N PHE A 35 5.32 -63.87 21.70
CA PHE A 35 4.05 -64.53 21.38
C PHE A 35 4.26 -65.92 20.75
N ASN A 36 5.32 -66.14 19.98
CA ASN A 36 5.66 -67.46 19.45
C ASN A 36 6.09 -68.45 20.55
N GLN A 37 6.75 -67.99 21.61
CA GLN A 37 7.13 -68.81 22.77
C GLN A 37 5.92 -69.39 23.53
N LEU A 38 4.74 -68.78 23.42
CA LEU A 38 3.49 -69.31 24.00
C LEU A 38 3.05 -70.67 23.42
N LYS A 39 3.58 -71.08 22.25
CA LYS A 39 3.31 -72.39 21.67
C LYS A 39 3.91 -73.54 22.47
N HIS A 40 4.88 -73.26 23.34
CA HIS A 40 5.63 -74.25 24.11
C HIS A 40 5.24 -74.30 25.60
N LEU A 41 4.21 -73.54 26.02
CA LEU A 41 3.75 -73.44 27.42
C LEU A 41 2.33 -74.01 27.55
N ASN A 42 2.01 -74.65 28.68
CA ASN A 42 0.71 -75.27 28.95
C ASN A 42 0.00 -74.65 30.17
N GLY A 43 -1.34 -74.68 30.17
CA GLY A 43 -2.16 -74.40 31.35
C GLY A 43 -2.00 -72.99 31.94
N GLU A 44 -1.83 -72.91 33.26
CA GLU A 44 -1.79 -71.67 34.04
C GLU A 44 -0.58 -70.78 33.71
N GLU A 45 0.58 -71.37 33.45
CA GLU A 45 1.81 -70.64 33.09
C GLU A 45 1.66 -69.90 31.76
N LYS A 46 0.94 -70.50 30.80
CA LYS A 46 0.63 -69.88 29.51
C LYS A 46 -0.26 -68.64 29.67
N ASN A 47 -1.27 -68.73 30.55
CA ASN A 47 -2.17 -67.60 30.81
C ASN A 47 -1.47 -66.45 31.55
N ALA A 48 -0.61 -66.76 32.52
CA ALA A 48 0.20 -65.77 33.23
C ALA A 48 1.16 -65.05 32.27
N PHE A 49 1.89 -65.80 31.44
CA PHE A 49 2.84 -65.25 30.47
C PHE A 49 2.15 -64.43 29.36
N ALA A 50 0.99 -64.87 28.86
CA ALA A 50 0.21 -64.11 27.89
C ALA A 50 -0.28 -62.77 28.46
N LYS A 51 -0.73 -62.76 29.72
CA LYS A 51 -1.17 -61.55 30.43
C LYS A 51 -0.01 -60.57 30.63
N GLU A 52 1.17 -61.08 30.97
CA GLU A 52 2.40 -60.29 31.11
C GLU A 52 2.83 -59.65 29.78
N ILE A 53 2.88 -60.43 28.68
CA ILE A 53 3.21 -59.91 27.34
C ILE A 53 2.21 -58.83 26.94
N HIS A 54 0.91 -59.04 27.15
CA HIS A 54 -0.11 -58.07 26.80
C HIS A 54 0.01 -56.77 27.61
N HIS A 55 0.35 -56.87 28.89
CA HIS A 55 0.60 -55.72 29.75
C HIS A 55 1.80 -54.89 29.25
N TYR A 56 2.94 -55.55 28.97
CA TYR A 56 4.13 -54.87 28.45
C TYR A 56 3.93 -54.30 27.04
N LYS A 57 3.15 -54.97 26.18
CA LYS A 57 2.80 -54.46 24.86
C LYS A 57 1.99 -53.16 24.96
N GLN A 58 0.96 -53.14 25.82
CA GLN A 58 0.17 -51.92 26.07
C GLN A 58 1.01 -50.80 26.69
N ALA A 59 1.90 -51.12 27.63
CA ALA A 59 2.82 -50.14 28.22
C ALA A 59 3.76 -49.54 27.16
N PHE A 60 4.31 -50.38 26.27
CA PHE A 60 5.15 -49.94 25.16
C PHE A 60 4.37 -49.09 24.15
N GLU A 61 3.16 -49.49 23.75
CA GLU A 61 2.32 -48.72 22.83
C GLU A 61 1.99 -47.32 23.39
N LYS A 62 1.67 -47.23 24.69
CA LYS A 62 1.45 -45.95 25.37
C LYS A 62 2.72 -45.09 25.40
N ALA A 63 3.86 -45.67 25.75
CA ALA A 63 5.14 -44.97 25.77
C ALA A 63 5.53 -44.50 24.36
N PHE A 64 5.30 -45.34 23.35
CA PHE A 64 5.56 -45.05 21.94
C PHE A 64 4.73 -43.87 21.46
N GLU A 65 3.41 -43.86 21.70
CA GLU A 65 2.55 -42.74 21.32
C GLU A 65 2.94 -41.42 22.02
N TRP A 66 3.33 -41.50 23.30
CA TRP A 66 3.85 -40.33 24.01
C TRP A 66 5.14 -39.81 23.39
N LYS A 67 6.11 -40.69 23.14
CA LYS A 67 7.41 -40.33 22.55
C LYS A 67 7.24 -39.81 21.13
N LYS A 68 6.34 -40.39 20.34
CA LYS A 68 5.99 -39.93 18.99
C LYS A 68 5.53 -38.48 18.99
N LYS A 69 4.62 -38.11 19.90
CA LYS A 69 4.18 -36.72 20.05
C LYS A 69 5.34 -35.80 20.42
N ALA A 70 6.19 -36.22 21.36
CA ALA A 70 7.35 -35.43 21.78
C ALA A 70 8.35 -35.21 20.62
N ILE A 71 8.62 -36.22 19.81
CA ILE A 71 9.51 -36.10 18.64
C ILE A 71 8.93 -35.19 17.57
N ILE A 72 7.62 -35.29 17.29
CA ILE A 72 6.94 -34.42 16.32
C ILE A 72 7.03 -32.96 16.75
N GLU A 73 6.80 -32.66 18.04
CA GLU A 73 6.89 -31.30 18.58
C GLU A 73 8.33 -30.75 18.47
N LEU A 74 9.34 -31.57 18.80
CA LEU A 74 10.74 -31.19 18.67
C LEU A 74 11.14 -30.91 17.22
N GLU A 75 10.79 -31.79 16.29
CA GLU A 75 11.08 -31.62 14.86
C GLU A 75 10.35 -30.39 14.28
N LEU A 76 9.12 -30.11 14.74
CA LEU A 76 8.38 -28.91 14.38
C LEU A 76 9.06 -27.64 14.89
N GLU A 77 9.49 -27.62 16.15
CA GLU A 77 10.18 -26.46 16.75
C GLU A 77 11.51 -26.18 16.04
N GLU A 78 12.28 -27.22 15.71
CA GLU A 78 13.51 -27.08 14.92
C GLU A 78 13.24 -26.52 13.53
N ARG A 79 12.17 -26.97 12.88
CA ARG A 79 11.76 -26.47 11.58
C ARG A 79 11.35 -25.00 11.65
N LEU A 80 10.55 -24.62 12.64
CA LEU A 80 10.15 -23.23 12.88
C LEU A 80 11.35 -22.32 13.15
N LYS A 81 12.37 -22.80 13.89
CA LYS A 81 13.62 -22.07 14.13
C LYS A 81 14.41 -21.85 12.83
N LYS A 82 14.45 -22.85 11.94
CA LYS A 82 15.13 -22.75 10.62
C LYS A 82 14.40 -21.84 9.65
N GLU A 83 13.06 -21.87 9.67
CA GLU A 83 12.20 -21.04 8.83
C GLU A 83 11.97 -19.63 9.42
N LYS A 84 12.65 -19.29 10.52
CA LYS A 84 12.56 -17.97 11.15
C LYS A 84 13.08 -16.90 10.20
N ILE A 85 12.17 -16.08 9.70
CA ILE A 85 12.47 -14.88 8.92
C ILE A 85 12.47 -13.64 9.82
N ASP A 86 13.22 -12.63 9.43
CA ASP A 86 13.12 -11.30 10.05
C ASP A 86 11.94 -10.54 9.45
N VAL A 87 10.84 -10.45 10.21
CA VAL A 87 9.63 -9.72 9.79
C VAL A 87 9.81 -8.20 9.81
N SER A 88 10.89 -7.69 10.41
CA SER A 88 11.22 -6.26 10.42
C SER A 88 12.05 -5.85 9.21
N LEU A 89 12.52 -6.81 8.40
CA LEU A 89 13.33 -6.55 7.23
C LEU A 89 12.58 -5.63 6.26
N PHE A 90 13.14 -4.45 6.02
CA PHE A 90 12.56 -3.47 5.13
C PHE A 90 12.55 -3.99 3.69
N ASN A 91 11.36 -4.06 3.10
CA ASN A 91 11.20 -4.30 1.67
C ASN A 91 10.81 -3.00 0.99
N ALA A 92 11.63 -2.52 0.06
CA ALA A 92 11.38 -1.27 -0.65
C ALA A 92 10.19 -1.43 -1.60
N ILE A 93 8.99 -1.07 -1.13
CA ILE A 93 7.83 -0.90 -2.00
C ILE A 93 8.05 0.39 -2.79
N LYS A 94 8.07 0.31 -4.11
CA LYS A 94 8.03 1.51 -4.95
C LYS A 94 6.67 2.18 -4.79
N THR A 95 6.63 3.30 -4.09
CA THR A 95 5.47 4.18 -4.06
C THR A 95 5.58 5.17 -5.22
N ASN A 96 4.44 5.46 -5.86
CA ASN A 96 4.38 6.58 -6.79
C ASN A 96 4.20 7.86 -6.00
N SER A 97 5.03 8.87 -6.27
CA SER A 97 4.91 10.19 -5.67
C SER A 97 4.25 11.14 -6.66
N SER A 98 3.23 11.88 -6.21
CA SER A 98 2.66 12.97 -7.00
C SER A 98 3.61 14.16 -7.04
N HIS A 99 3.60 14.90 -8.15
CA HIS A 99 4.35 16.15 -8.25
C HIS A 99 3.82 17.16 -7.21
N PRO A 100 4.68 17.89 -6.47
CA PRO A 100 4.24 18.85 -5.46
C PRO A 100 3.24 19.89 -5.98
N LEU A 101 3.40 20.33 -7.24
CA LEU A 101 2.44 21.23 -7.89
C LEU A 101 1.04 20.62 -8.01
N ASN A 102 0.94 19.34 -8.37
CA ASN A 102 -0.36 18.65 -8.48
C ASN A 102 -1.00 18.49 -7.10
N HIS A 103 -0.20 18.23 -6.08
CA HIS A 103 -0.67 18.19 -4.69
C HIS A 103 -1.28 19.53 -4.26
N THR A 104 -0.57 20.63 -4.50
CA THR A 104 -1.07 21.99 -4.18
C THR A 104 -2.30 22.34 -5.03
N LYS A 105 -2.28 22.03 -6.33
CA LYS A 105 -3.40 22.25 -7.24
C LYS A 105 -4.67 21.56 -6.73
N ASN A 106 -4.55 20.27 -6.37
CA ASN A 106 -5.66 19.48 -5.87
C ASN A 106 -6.21 20.03 -4.56
N LYS A 107 -5.33 20.40 -3.61
CA LYS A 107 -5.75 21.04 -2.35
C LYS A 107 -6.59 22.29 -2.57
N ILE A 108 -6.18 23.14 -3.52
CA ILE A 108 -6.92 24.37 -3.79
C ILE A 108 -8.28 24.06 -4.44
N ILE A 109 -8.32 23.13 -5.40
CA ILE A 109 -9.58 22.67 -6.01
C ILE A 109 -10.51 22.09 -4.94
N GLU A 110 -9.99 21.25 -4.04
CA GLU A 110 -10.74 20.64 -2.94
C GLU A 110 -11.30 21.69 -1.96
N PHE A 111 -10.61 22.81 -1.73
CA PHE A 111 -11.10 23.91 -0.91
C PHE A 111 -12.26 24.67 -1.58
N PHE A 112 -12.12 25.00 -2.86
CA PHE A 112 -13.08 25.84 -3.58
C PHE A 112 -14.32 25.09 -4.10
N THR A 113 -14.21 23.78 -4.36
CA THR A 113 -15.32 22.97 -4.90
C THR A 113 -16.54 22.95 -3.97
N PRO A 114 -16.42 22.69 -2.65
CA PRO A 114 -17.55 22.75 -1.72
C PRO A 114 -18.16 24.15 -1.58
N LEU A 115 -17.37 25.20 -1.81
CA LEU A 115 -17.85 26.59 -1.84
C LEU A 115 -18.63 26.92 -3.12
N GLY A 116 -18.81 25.97 -4.04
CA GLY A 116 -19.58 26.13 -5.27
C GLY A 116 -18.83 26.81 -6.41
N TYR A 117 -17.50 26.91 -6.34
CA TYR A 117 -16.70 27.37 -7.47
C TYR A 117 -16.57 26.25 -8.51
N LYS A 118 -16.69 26.59 -9.79
CA LYS A 118 -16.40 25.68 -10.90
C LYS A 118 -14.95 25.80 -11.35
N LEU A 119 -14.32 24.68 -11.69
CA LEU A 119 -13.01 24.67 -12.32
C LEU A 119 -13.16 24.91 -13.83
N GLU A 120 -12.60 26.01 -14.32
CA GLU A 120 -12.56 26.34 -15.75
C GLU A 120 -11.13 26.22 -16.28
N ILE A 121 -11.01 25.75 -17.52
CA ILE A 121 -9.73 25.53 -18.21
C ILE A 121 -9.79 26.26 -19.55
N GLY A 122 -8.71 26.94 -19.93
CA GLY A 122 -8.60 27.57 -21.24
C GLY A 122 -7.24 27.35 -21.90
N SER A 123 -7.10 27.89 -23.11
CA SER A 123 -5.93 27.72 -23.98
C SER A 123 -4.66 28.27 -23.35
N LEU A 124 -3.51 27.71 -23.74
CA LEU A 124 -2.18 28.25 -23.40
C LEU A 124 -1.76 29.35 -24.37
N VAL A 125 -2.24 29.27 -25.61
CA VAL A 125 -1.99 30.26 -26.67
C VAL A 125 -3.24 31.12 -26.79
N GLU A 126 -3.06 32.43 -26.62
CA GLU A 126 -4.13 33.42 -26.63
C GLU A 126 -3.84 34.51 -27.66
N ASP A 127 -4.88 35.28 -27.99
CA ASP A 127 -4.72 36.52 -28.72
C ASP A 127 -4.48 37.70 -27.77
N ASP A 128 -4.09 38.82 -28.37
CA ASP A 128 -3.82 40.08 -27.69
C ASP A 128 -5.06 40.67 -26.97
N PHE A 129 -6.27 40.38 -27.48
CA PHE A 129 -7.50 40.90 -26.91
C PHE A 129 -7.81 40.22 -25.58
N HIS A 130 -7.85 38.89 -25.53
CA HIS A 130 -8.20 38.12 -24.34
C HIS A 130 -7.11 38.18 -23.26
N ASN A 131 -5.83 38.21 -23.66
CA ASN A 131 -4.73 38.30 -22.69
C ASN A 131 -4.50 39.71 -22.14
N PHE A 132 -4.98 40.77 -22.80
CA PHE A 132 -4.67 42.12 -22.34
C PHE A 132 -5.82 43.11 -22.51
N SER A 133 -6.30 43.34 -23.74
CA SER A 133 -7.21 44.45 -24.01
C SER A 133 -8.55 44.32 -23.26
N ALA A 134 -9.09 43.11 -23.16
CA ALA A 134 -10.31 42.80 -22.40
C ALA A 134 -10.14 42.97 -20.88
N LEU A 135 -8.90 42.97 -20.39
CA LEU A 135 -8.53 43.17 -18.99
C LEU A 135 -8.16 44.64 -18.70
N ASN A 136 -8.56 45.55 -19.58
CA ASN A 136 -8.29 46.99 -19.48
C ASN A 136 -6.80 47.33 -19.52
N LEU A 137 -6.01 46.57 -20.28
CA LEU A 137 -4.58 46.83 -20.52
C LEU A 137 -4.40 47.40 -21.94
N PRO A 138 -4.34 48.74 -22.12
CA PRO A 138 -4.18 49.35 -23.44
C PRO A 138 -2.78 49.07 -24.05
N PRO A 139 -2.57 49.25 -25.36
CA PRO A 139 -1.31 48.88 -26.05
C PRO A 139 -0.04 49.49 -25.47
N TYR A 140 -0.14 50.68 -24.89
CA TYR A 140 0.96 51.41 -24.25
C TYR A 140 1.14 51.08 -22.75
N HIS A 141 0.43 50.07 -22.24
CA HIS A 141 0.54 49.66 -20.84
C HIS A 141 1.87 48.90 -20.60
N PRO A 142 2.66 49.25 -19.57
CA PRO A 142 3.94 48.58 -19.30
C PRO A 142 3.85 47.06 -19.15
N ALA A 143 2.74 46.54 -18.62
CA ALA A 143 2.51 45.08 -18.53
C ALA A 143 2.41 44.35 -19.88
N ARG A 144 2.36 45.06 -21.02
CA ARG A 144 2.37 44.47 -22.37
C ARG A 144 3.76 44.50 -23.00
N ASP A 145 4.79 44.90 -22.25
CA ASP A 145 6.15 45.01 -22.77
C ASP A 145 6.54 43.71 -23.49
N MET A 146 7.03 43.87 -24.73
CA MET A 146 7.52 42.77 -25.54
C MET A 146 8.67 42.02 -24.88
N GLN A 147 9.30 42.63 -23.86
CA GLN A 147 10.37 41.99 -23.12
C GLN A 147 9.91 40.89 -22.16
N ASP A 148 8.62 40.87 -21.78
CA ASP A 148 8.12 39.97 -20.74
C ASP A 148 7.20 38.86 -21.28
N THR A 149 6.77 38.97 -22.55
CA THR A 149 5.77 38.08 -23.16
C THR A 149 6.35 37.31 -24.36
N PHE A 150 5.99 36.02 -24.48
CA PHE A 150 6.36 35.21 -25.65
C PHE A 150 5.33 35.37 -26.77
N TYR A 151 5.72 36.05 -27.85
CA TYR A 151 4.90 36.23 -29.05
C TYR A 151 5.26 35.22 -30.15
N PHE A 152 4.24 34.78 -30.88
CA PHE A 152 4.36 33.99 -32.11
C PHE A 152 4.42 34.90 -33.35
N LYS A 153 4.80 34.33 -34.49
CA LYS A 153 4.91 35.06 -35.77
C LYS A 153 3.56 35.59 -36.27
N ASP A 154 2.45 34.98 -35.87
CA ASP A 154 1.09 35.37 -36.22
C ASP A 154 0.47 36.36 -35.22
N HIS A 155 1.29 36.99 -34.38
CA HIS A 155 0.91 37.93 -33.32
C HIS A 155 0.11 37.33 -32.15
N LYS A 156 -0.11 36.02 -32.11
CA LYS A 156 -0.58 35.35 -30.90
C LYS A 156 0.52 35.31 -29.85
N LEU A 157 0.17 34.93 -28.63
CA LEU A 157 1.11 34.85 -27.52
C LEU A 157 0.85 33.65 -26.61
N LEU A 158 1.87 33.23 -25.86
CA LEU A 158 1.66 32.37 -24.70
C LEU A 158 1.09 33.20 -23.55
N ARG A 159 -0.01 32.76 -22.95
CA ARG A 159 -0.72 33.53 -21.91
C ARG A 159 0.20 33.87 -20.73
N THR A 160 0.13 35.10 -20.26
CA THR A 160 0.98 35.61 -19.16
C THR A 160 0.36 35.41 -17.77
N HIS A 161 -0.94 35.10 -17.75
CA HIS A 161 -1.79 34.82 -16.60
C HIS A 161 -2.99 33.98 -17.05
N THR A 162 -3.79 33.46 -16.11
CA THR A 162 -5.00 32.65 -16.39
C THR A 162 -6.27 33.48 -16.56
N SER A 163 -6.18 34.81 -16.50
CA SER A 163 -7.29 35.74 -16.73
C SER A 163 -8.00 35.62 -18.10
N PRO A 164 -7.38 35.18 -19.22
CA PRO A 164 -8.11 34.94 -20.47
C PRO A 164 -9.27 33.96 -20.29
N VAL A 165 -9.10 32.96 -19.44
CA VAL A 165 -10.15 31.98 -19.12
C VAL A 165 -11.38 32.70 -18.54
N GLN A 166 -11.18 33.69 -17.68
CA GLN A 166 -12.27 34.49 -17.10
C GLN A 166 -13.03 35.29 -18.17
N ILE A 167 -12.32 35.88 -19.14
CA ILE A 167 -12.94 36.62 -20.24
C ILE A 167 -13.78 35.67 -21.09
N HIS A 168 -13.22 34.53 -21.51
CA HIS A 168 -13.95 33.51 -22.27
C HIS A 168 -15.19 33.02 -21.50
N THR A 169 -15.06 32.69 -20.21
CA THR A 169 -16.20 32.29 -19.37
C THR A 169 -17.28 33.38 -19.30
N MET A 170 -16.91 34.66 -19.13
CA MET A 170 -17.87 35.77 -19.09
C MET A 170 -18.51 36.09 -20.45
N GLN A 171 -17.89 35.69 -21.57
CA GLN A 171 -18.52 35.80 -22.90
C GLN A 171 -19.54 34.67 -23.13
N GLU A 172 -19.30 33.50 -22.57
CA GLU A 172 -20.14 32.31 -22.75
C GLU A 172 -21.25 32.18 -21.68
N GLN A 173 -21.07 32.80 -20.52
CA GLN A 173 -21.96 32.65 -19.36
C GLN A 173 -22.43 34.01 -18.83
N THR A 174 -23.67 34.08 -18.39
CA THR A 174 -24.21 35.25 -17.68
C THR A 174 -24.08 35.06 -16.16
N PRO A 175 -23.89 36.14 -15.37
CA PRO A 175 -23.92 36.05 -13.91
C PRO A 175 -25.18 35.36 -13.36
N PRO A 176 -25.08 34.62 -12.24
CA PRO A 176 -23.91 34.51 -11.36
C PRO A 176 -22.83 33.54 -11.87
N ILE A 177 -21.57 33.98 -11.81
CA ILE A 177 -20.38 33.19 -12.14
C ILE A 177 -19.55 33.03 -10.88
N LYS A 178 -19.17 31.79 -10.56
CA LYS A 178 -18.24 31.46 -9.48
C LYS A 178 -17.26 30.43 -9.99
N MET A 179 -16.03 30.85 -10.26
CA MET A 179 -15.06 30.00 -10.95
C MET A 179 -13.64 30.15 -10.38
N ILE A 180 -12.87 29.09 -10.53
CA ILE A 180 -11.42 29.09 -10.41
C ILE A 180 -10.82 28.62 -11.73
N CYS A 181 -9.69 29.17 -12.13
CA CYS A 181 -8.90 28.67 -13.24
C CYS A 181 -7.47 28.41 -12.76
N LEU A 182 -6.92 27.25 -13.11
CA LEU A 182 -5.59 26.82 -12.72
C LEU A 182 -4.86 26.31 -13.95
N GLY A 183 -3.67 26.84 -14.21
CA GLY A 183 -2.89 26.36 -15.34
C GLY A 183 -1.55 27.04 -15.51
N GLU A 184 -0.86 26.60 -16.54
CA GLU A 184 0.46 27.05 -16.94
C GLU A 184 0.37 28.47 -17.50
N THR A 185 1.31 29.31 -17.10
CA THR A 185 1.46 30.68 -17.58
C THR A 185 2.93 30.92 -17.89
N PHE A 186 3.18 31.87 -18.80
CA PHE A 186 4.49 32.03 -19.40
C PHE A 186 4.96 33.48 -19.28
N ARG A 187 6.22 33.66 -18.88
CA ARG A 187 6.89 34.96 -18.85
C ARG A 187 8.32 34.80 -19.33
N ARG A 188 8.82 35.79 -20.06
CA ARG A 188 10.18 35.75 -20.61
C ARG A 188 11.21 36.19 -19.56
N ASP A 189 11.21 35.50 -18.42
CA ASP A 189 12.07 35.76 -17.27
C ASP A 189 12.65 34.43 -16.75
N TYR A 190 13.94 34.43 -16.40
CA TYR A 190 14.65 33.24 -15.92
C TYR A 190 15.82 33.62 -15.03
N ASP A 191 15.71 33.27 -13.75
CA ASP A 191 16.76 33.39 -12.75
C ASP A 191 16.57 32.33 -11.64
N LEU A 192 17.17 32.53 -10.46
CA LEU A 192 17.05 31.59 -9.34
C LEU A 192 15.62 31.46 -8.78
N THR A 193 14.80 32.49 -8.93
CA THR A 193 13.44 32.60 -8.40
C THR A 193 12.36 32.59 -9.49
N HIS A 194 12.75 32.82 -10.75
CA HIS A 194 11.85 32.92 -11.89
C HIS A 194 12.06 31.78 -12.87
N THR A 195 10.95 31.22 -13.33
CA THR A 195 10.93 30.20 -14.38
C THR A 195 10.06 30.68 -15.54
N PRO A 196 10.46 30.44 -16.80
CA PRO A 196 9.70 30.92 -17.96
C PRO A 196 8.29 30.36 -18.08
N MET A 197 8.05 29.23 -17.42
CA MET A 197 6.74 28.60 -17.28
C MET A 197 6.51 28.28 -15.80
N PHE A 198 5.45 28.83 -15.24
CA PHE A 198 4.99 28.54 -13.89
C PHE A 198 3.49 28.26 -13.91
N HIS A 199 2.92 27.97 -12.74
CA HIS A 199 1.50 27.70 -12.61
C HIS A 199 0.87 28.84 -11.83
N GLN A 200 -0.26 29.34 -12.32
CA GLN A 200 -1.06 30.35 -11.65
C GLN A 200 -2.44 29.79 -11.36
N ILE A 201 -3.01 30.26 -10.26
CA ILE A 201 -4.42 30.13 -9.95
C ILE A 201 -5.04 31.51 -9.91
N GLU A 202 -6.21 31.64 -10.52
CA GLU A 202 -7.08 32.79 -10.31
C GLU A 202 -8.50 32.33 -9.97
N GLY A 203 -9.24 33.21 -9.30
CA GLY A 203 -10.63 33.00 -8.94
C GLY A 203 -11.46 34.23 -9.33
N LEU A 204 -12.67 33.99 -9.82
CA LEU A 204 -13.61 35.02 -10.22
C LEU A 204 -14.98 34.73 -9.61
N VAL A 205 -15.57 35.76 -9.00
CA VAL A 205 -16.98 35.74 -8.59
C VAL A 205 -17.66 36.99 -9.13
N VAL A 206 -18.67 36.80 -9.97
CA VAL A 206 -19.49 37.87 -10.53
C VAL A 206 -20.94 37.56 -10.24
N ASP A 207 -21.66 38.53 -9.69
CA ASP A 207 -23.08 38.41 -9.38
C ASP A 207 -23.76 39.78 -9.58
N GLN A 208 -25.08 39.83 -9.46
CA GLN A 208 -25.86 41.05 -9.50
C GLN A 208 -25.38 42.05 -8.44
N LYS A 209 -25.59 43.33 -8.75
CA LYS A 209 -25.22 44.45 -7.88
C LYS A 209 -25.82 44.27 -6.48
N GLY A 210 -24.95 44.29 -5.47
CA GLY A 210 -25.33 44.16 -4.06
C GLY A 210 -25.13 42.77 -3.48
N ASN A 211 -25.05 41.72 -4.31
CA ASN A 211 -24.84 40.33 -3.90
C ASN A 211 -23.37 40.04 -3.59
N ILE A 212 -22.45 40.59 -4.38
CA ILE A 212 -21.00 40.49 -4.14
C ILE A 212 -20.43 41.81 -3.63
N ARG A 213 -19.51 41.73 -2.67
CA ARG A 213 -18.92 42.87 -1.93
C ARG A 213 -17.51 42.50 -1.50
N PHE A 214 -16.69 43.50 -1.21
CA PHE A 214 -15.30 43.31 -0.79
C PHE A 214 -15.15 42.44 0.47
N THR A 215 -16.11 42.49 1.39
CA THR A 215 -16.13 41.62 2.59
C THR A 215 -16.16 40.13 2.25
N HIS A 216 -16.77 39.74 1.13
CA HIS A 216 -16.78 38.34 0.69
C HIS A 216 -15.40 37.90 0.18
N LEU A 217 -14.70 38.78 -0.57
CA LEU A 217 -13.32 38.50 -1.00
C LEU A 217 -12.41 38.33 0.22
N LYS A 218 -12.54 39.23 1.20
CA LYS A 218 -11.77 39.15 2.44
C LYS A 218 -12.01 37.82 3.16
N GLY A 219 -13.27 37.43 3.36
CA GLY A 219 -13.61 36.17 4.02
C GLY A 219 -12.98 34.96 3.33
N VAL A 220 -13.14 34.85 2.00
CA VAL A 220 -12.61 33.71 1.23
C VAL A 220 -11.08 33.61 1.25
N ILE A 221 -10.36 34.73 1.40
CA ILE A 221 -8.89 34.75 1.43
C ILE A 221 -8.32 34.53 2.83
N GLU A 222 -9.07 34.88 3.88
CA GLU A 222 -8.66 34.69 5.28
C GLU A 222 -8.97 33.29 5.84
N ASP A 223 -10.03 32.63 5.33
CA ASP A 223 -10.45 31.27 5.72
C ASP A 223 -9.44 30.19 5.31
#